data_AF-A0A9W7M979-F1
#
_entry.id   AF-A0A9W7M979-F1
#
_cell.length_a   1.000
_cell.length_b   1.000
_cell.length_c   1.000
_cell.angle_alpha   90.00
_cell.angle_beta   90.00
_cell.angle_gamma   90.00
#
_symmetry.space_group_name_H-M   'P 1'
#
loop_
_entity.id
_entity.type
_entity.pdbx_description
1 polymer ?
#
loop_
_entity_poly.entity_id
_entity_poly.type
_entity_poly.pdbx_seq_one_letter_code
_entity_poly.pdbx_strand_id
1 'polypeptide(L)'
;MGNCGAHNFASRSSCFKCGAAKDESSGGFESDIPRMRGYSFGSASSSRSNWKSGDWICARSGCNEHNFASRMECFRCNAPRDSAHKSSY
;
A
#
# COMPACT_ATOMS: atom_id res chain seq x y z
N MET A 1 -2.25 -9.85 -28.73
CA MET A 1 -3.14 -9.26 -27.70
C MET A 1 -2.78 -9.91 -26.36
N GLY A 2 -1.68 -9.50 -25.73
CA GLY A 2 -1.16 -10.21 -24.56
C GLY A 2 -0.04 -9.43 -23.90
N ASN A 3 -0.44 -8.35 -23.22
CA ASN A 3 0.20 -7.75 -22.04
C ASN A 3 -0.46 -6.38 -21.82
N CYS A 4 -1.49 -6.37 -20.98
CA CYS A 4 -2.26 -5.18 -20.61
C CYS A 4 -1.40 -4.11 -19.88
N GLY A 5 -0.13 -4.41 -19.55
CA GLY A 5 0.78 -3.58 -18.76
C GLY A 5 0.25 -3.24 -17.36
N ALA A 6 -0.88 -3.85 -16.98
CA ALA A 6 -1.65 -3.47 -15.81
C ALA A 6 -1.20 -4.31 -14.63
N HIS A 7 -0.79 -3.64 -13.55
CA HIS A 7 -0.38 -4.30 -12.32
C HIS A 7 -1.60 -4.92 -11.63
N ASN A 8 -1.62 -6.24 -11.49
CA ASN A 8 -2.69 -6.93 -10.80
C ASN A 8 -2.41 -7.07 -9.30
N PHE A 9 -3.46 -7.20 -8.50
CA PHE A 9 -3.32 -7.54 -7.09
C PHE A 9 -2.92 -9.02 -6.96
N ALA A 10 -2.01 -9.34 -6.03
CA ALA A 10 -1.46 -10.70 -5.90
C ALA A 10 -2.52 -11.79 -5.62
N SER A 11 -3.69 -11.40 -5.09
CA SER A 11 -4.82 -12.31 -4.84
C SER A 11 -5.63 -12.66 -6.08
N ARG A 12 -5.36 -12.04 -7.24
CA ARG A 12 -6.17 -12.20 -8.45
C ARG A 12 -5.46 -13.08 -9.48
N SER A 13 -6.15 -14.13 -9.90
CA SER A 13 -5.67 -15.09 -10.90
C SER A 13 -5.89 -14.63 -12.35
N SER A 14 -6.44 -13.44 -12.59
CA SER A 14 -6.66 -12.89 -13.95
C SER A 14 -6.55 -11.36 -14.00
N CYS A 15 -5.91 -10.80 -15.06
CA CYS A 15 -5.73 -9.34 -15.28
C CYS A 15 -7.09 -8.66 -15.21
N PHE A 16 -7.27 -7.71 -14.28
CA PHE A 16 -8.53 -6.98 -14.14
C PHE A 16 -8.93 -6.19 -15.39
N LYS A 17 -7.96 -5.91 -16.28
CA LYS A 17 -8.18 -5.09 -17.47
C LYS A 17 -8.45 -5.90 -18.74
N CYS A 18 -7.79 -7.05 -18.92
CA CYS A 18 -7.94 -7.84 -20.14
C CYS A 18 -8.36 -9.30 -19.89
N GLY A 19 -8.60 -9.69 -18.64
CA GLY A 19 -9.01 -11.05 -18.27
C GLY A 19 -7.93 -12.12 -18.44
N ALA A 20 -6.72 -11.76 -18.88
CA ALA A 20 -5.63 -12.72 -19.09
C ALA A 20 -5.31 -13.45 -17.79
N ALA A 21 -5.32 -14.78 -17.82
CA ALA A 21 -4.98 -15.60 -16.67
C ALA A 21 -3.54 -15.31 -16.24
N LYS A 22 -3.29 -15.33 -14.93
CA LYS A 22 -1.96 -15.32 -14.36
C LYS A 22 -1.34 -16.69 -14.65
N ASP A 23 -0.55 -16.77 -15.71
CA ASP A 23 0.26 -17.94 -15.98
C ASP A 23 1.38 -17.99 -14.93
N GLU A 24 1.39 -19.04 -14.11
CA GLU A 24 2.30 -19.28 -12.97
C GLU A 24 3.74 -19.56 -13.41
N SER A 25 4.25 -18.85 -14.42
CA SER A 25 5.62 -19.06 -14.93
C SER A 25 6.27 -17.82 -15.58
N SER A 26 5.71 -16.63 -15.47
CA SER A 26 6.34 -15.40 -16.02
C SER A 26 6.90 -14.47 -14.94
N GLY A 27 7.61 -15.04 -13.96
CA GLY A 27 8.60 -14.31 -13.16
C GLY A 27 9.92 -14.29 -13.94
N GLY A 28 10.09 -13.32 -14.83
CA GLY A 28 11.36 -13.14 -15.52
C GLY A 28 12.43 -12.66 -14.55
N PHE A 29 13.28 -13.58 -14.08
CA PHE A 29 14.75 -13.45 -14.09
C PHE A 29 15.36 -14.81 -13.68
N GLU A 30 15.52 -15.71 -14.63
CA GLU A 30 16.51 -16.79 -14.50
C GLU A 30 17.27 -16.78 -15.81
N SER A 31 18.01 -15.69 -16.02
CA SER A 31 19.13 -15.68 -16.94
C SER A 31 20.26 -16.36 -16.19
N ASP A 32 20.57 -17.56 -16.64
CA ASP A 32 21.70 -18.39 -16.25
C ASP A 32 22.98 -17.56 -16.01
N ILE A 33 23.27 -17.13 -14.77
CA ILE A 33 24.63 -16.67 -14.38
C ILE A 33 24.92 -17.03 -12.91
N PRO A 34 25.94 -17.86 -12.64
CA PRO A 34 26.25 -18.38 -11.31
C PRO A 34 27.10 -17.39 -10.48
N ARG A 35 26.95 -17.47 -9.15
CA ARG A 35 27.97 -17.18 -8.11
C ARG A 35 28.50 -15.73 -7.95
N MET A 36 28.29 -15.20 -6.73
CA MET A 36 29.18 -14.25 -6.00
C MET A 36 29.44 -12.84 -6.58
N ARG A 37 28.97 -11.83 -5.82
CA ARG A 37 29.53 -10.47 -5.55
C ARG A 37 28.33 -9.53 -5.33
N GLY A 38 27.99 -9.09 -4.12
CA GLY A 38 28.85 -8.38 -3.19
C GLY A 38 28.68 -6.88 -3.37
N TYR A 39 27.58 -6.30 -2.88
CA TYR A 39 27.45 -4.87 -2.55
C TYR A 39 26.41 -4.72 -1.43
N SER A 40 26.91 -4.54 -0.21
CA SER A 40 26.11 -4.04 0.91
C SER A 40 25.82 -2.56 0.65
N PHE A 41 24.54 -2.22 0.50
CA PHE A 41 24.08 -0.84 0.61
C PHE A 41 23.09 -0.76 1.77
N GLY A 42 23.48 0.01 2.78
CA GLY A 42 22.62 0.98 3.46
C GLY A 42 21.39 0.44 4.18
N SER A 43 21.58 0.15 5.47
CA SER A 43 20.99 0.91 6.59
C SER A 43 19.50 1.29 6.58
N ALA A 44 18.95 1.26 7.80
CA ALA A 44 17.69 1.82 8.27
C ALA A 44 16.48 0.89 8.06
N SER A 45 16.10 0.09 9.06
CA SER A 45 15.32 0.57 10.20
C SER A 45 14.39 1.71 9.80
N SER A 46 13.16 1.38 9.41
CA SER A 46 11.99 1.91 10.10
C SER A 46 10.77 1.29 9.45
N SER A 47 9.93 0.71 10.30
CA SER A 47 8.57 0.26 10.02
C SER A 47 7.93 1.09 8.92
N ARG A 48 7.82 0.55 7.70
CA ARG A 48 6.99 1.14 6.65
C ARG A 48 5.53 0.86 7.01
N SER A 49 5.07 1.43 8.12
CA SER A 49 3.65 1.71 8.28
C SER A 49 3.29 2.49 7.04
N ASN A 50 2.49 1.89 6.16
CA ASN A 50 2.13 2.39 4.84
C ASN A 50 1.25 3.66 4.90
N TRP A 51 1.34 4.41 6.00
CA TRP A 51 0.55 5.58 6.35
C TRP A 51 1.12 6.80 5.67
N LYS A 52 0.26 7.54 4.96
CA LYS A 52 0.64 8.83 4.38
C LYS A 52 0.63 9.89 5.47
N SER A 53 1.52 10.87 5.34
CA SER A 53 1.48 12.07 6.17
C SER A 53 0.09 12.71 6.13
N GLY A 54 -0.49 12.92 7.32
CA GLY A 54 -1.81 13.50 7.49
C GLY A 54 -2.96 12.51 7.57
N ASP A 55 -2.72 11.21 7.31
CA ASP A 55 -3.69 10.17 7.65
C ASP A 55 -3.96 10.16 9.16
N TRP A 56 -5.17 9.80 9.55
CA TRP A 56 -5.61 9.87 10.93
C TRP A 56 -6.44 8.65 11.31
N ILE A 57 -6.32 8.24 12.57
CA ILE A 57 -7.14 7.17 13.12
C ILE A 57 -8.38 7.81 13.74
N CYS A 58 -9.55 7.22 13.48
CA CYS A 58 -10.78 7.71 14.08
C CYS A 58 -10.72 7.63 15.62
N ALA A 59 -10.74 8.79 16.29
CA ALA A 59 -10.68 8.90 17.75
C ALA A 59 -11.98 8.46 18.46
N ARG A 60 -13.03 8.11 17.70
CA ARG A 60 -14.28 7.61 18.30
C ARG A 60 -14.01 6.25 18.95
N SER A 61 -14.32 6.15 20.24
CA SER A 61 -14.25 4.91 20.99
C SER A 61 -15.03 3.80 20.28
N GLY A 62 -14.37 2.68 20.00
CA GLY A 62 -14.93 1.56 19.26
C GLY A 62 -14.83 1.64 17.73
N CYS A 63 -14.32 2.72 17.13
CA CYS A 63 -14.10 2.80 15.68
C CYS A 63 -12.66 2.53 15.27
N ASN A 64 -11.69 3.32 15.77
CA ASN A 64 -10.24 3.18 15.53
C ASN A 64 -9.85 2.90 14.06
N GLU A 65 -10.62 3.43 13.12
CA GLU A 65 -10.48 3.12 11.71
C GLU A 65 -9.52 4.11 11.03
N HIS A 66 -8.72 3.62 10.08
CA HIS A 66 -7.76 4.45 9.34
C HIS A 66 -8.47 5.32 8.31
N ASN A 67 -8.22 6.62 8.35
CA ASN A 67 -8.79 7.58 7.43
C ASN A 67 -7.69 8.32 6.67
N PHE A 68 -7.90 8.48 5.38
CA PHE A 68 -6.99 9.24 4.53
C PHE A 68 -6.96 10.72 4.92
N ALA A 69 -5.80 11.35 4.75
CA ALA A 69 -5.57 12.76 5.04
C ALA A 69 -6.57 13.74 4.40
N SER A 70 -7.14 13.37 3.24
CA SER A 70 -8.15 14.16 2.52
C SER A 70 -9.53 14.16 3.18
N ARG A 71 -9.80 13.23 4.10
CA ARG A 71 -11.11 13.13 4.75
C ARG A 71 -11.17 13.98 6.01
N MET A 72 -12.24 14.78 6.08
CA MET A 72 -12.61 15.52 7.28
C MET A 72 -13.51 14.71 8.22
N GLU A 73 -14.00 13.56 7.78
CA GLU A 73 -14.89 12.69 8.54
C GLU A 73 -14.49 11.21 8.35
N CYS A 74 -14.76 10.38 9.35
CA CYS A 74 -14.43 8.97 9.32
C CYS A 74 -15.29 8.24 8.29
N PHE A 75 -14.68 7.42 7.43
CA PHE A 75 -15.40 6.71 6.39
C PHE A 75 -16.39 5.66 6.92
N ARG A 76 -16.16 5.16 8.15
CA ARG A 76 -16.94 4.08 8.74
C ARG A 76 -18.10 4.57 9.60
N CYS A 77 -17.88 5.64 10.36
CA CYS A 77 -18.84 6.11 11.36
C CYS A 77 -19.21 7.59 11.19
N ASN A 78 -18.68 8.28 10.18
CA ASN A 78 -18.92 9.70 9.92
C ASN A 78 -18.55 10.61 11.13
N ALA A 79 -17.67 10.15 12.02
CA ALA A 79 -17.13 11.01 13.07
C ALA A 79 -16.30 12.13 12.44
N PRO A 80 -16.41 13.38 12.91
CA PRO A 80 -15.50 14.42 12.46
C PRO A 80 -14.05 14.04 12.80
N ARG A 81 -13.12 14.45 11.94
CA ARG A 81 -11.69 14.41 12.24
C ARG A 81 -11.47 15.24 13.48
N ASP A 82 -10.86 14.64 14.49
CA ASP A 82 -10.40 15.36 15.66
C ASP A 82 -9.34 16.37 15.21
N SER A 83 -9.82 17.56 14.84
CA SER A 83 -9.03 18.71 14.44
C SER A 83 -8.79 19.58 15.67
N ALA A 84 -8.82 18.98 16.87
CA ALA A 84 -8.76 19.67 18.15
C ALA A 84 -7.33 19.89 18.66
N HIS A 85 -6.33 19.78 17.77
CA HIS A 85 -5.13 20.61 17.90
C HIS A 85 -5.36 22.00 17.28
N LYS A 86 -6.47 22.64 17.62
CA LYS A 86 -6.39 24.07 17.93
C LYS A 86 -5.67 24.12 19.28
N SER A 87 -4.35 23.95 19.26
CA SER A 87 -3.50 24.44 20.34
C SER A 87 -3.79 25.93 20.40
N SER A 88 -4.74 26.28 21.26
CA SER A 88 -5.01 27.65 21.67
C SER A 88 -3.75 28.10 22.38
N TYR A 89 -2.91 28.85 21.67
CA TYR A 89 -1.93 29.75 22.24
C TYR A 89 -2.32 31.16 21.80
#